data_AF-A0A957C0S6-F1
#
_entry.id   AF-A0A957C0S6-F1
#
_cell.length_a   1.000
_cell.length_b   1.000
_cell.length_c   1.000
_cell.angle_alpha   90.00
_cell.angle_beta   90.00
_cell.angle_gamma   90.00
#
_symmetry.space_group_name_H-M   'P 1'
#
loop_
_entity.id
_entity.type
_entity.pdbx_description
1 polymer ?
#
loop_
_entity_poly.entity_id
_entity_poly.type
_entity_poly.pdbx_seq_one_letter_code
_entity_poly.pdbx_strand_id
1 'polypeptide(L)'
;IIADVGSTSSILVGGFGDDVSTRISTRSGLGQSAPLLLELLGEEAVANWLPFVPAQAEIQNYALNKSIRPASIPISLRDFYLEMAFLREALRMETRESLYQWPGTEAGKALPAVAAMVISGGALANTGNPFLSMMLAADGLQPTGVTKMYADPYAFASVFAPIGRINPEAAVQLVDSGALVDLGTLISIDGYAVPDRTVARLRITTSDGEKINYELKGGHLLSLPLPANYSLTLQIRTVGAHRIGGKSRMKITLSGGAGGILIDARGRNFEPAATVAERARWLPLWIHEATDEPLQEIPAEWIGAGAMTTEASAQPADLMELAGFNDEDFMDEASEQKKKDDELNEELGSLRDLL
;
A
#
# COMPACT_ATOMS: atom_id res chain seq x y z
N ILE A 1 4.63 -14.06 -6.01
CA ILE A 1 4.23 -14.18 -4.59
C ILE A 1 2.74 -14.51 -4.55
N ILE A 2 2.28 -15.39 -3.66
CA ILE A 2 0.85 -15.56 -3.36
C ILE A 2 0.66 -15.33 -1.86
N ALA A 3 -0.24 -14.44 -1.49
CA ALA A 3 -0.57 -14.13 -0.09
C ALA A 3 -2.06 -14.32 0.15
N ASP A 4 -2.43 -15.27 1.01
CA ASP A 4 -3.80 -15.51 1.43
C ASP A 4 -3.89 -15.28 2.94
N VAL A 5 -4.80 -14.39 3.35
CA VAL A 5 -5.08 -14.12 4.76
C VAL A 5 -6.52 -14.53 5.07
N GLY A 6 -6.67 -15.75 5.56
CA GLY A 6 -7.96 -16.35 5.88
C GLY A 6 -8.44 -16.08 7.31
N SER A 7 -9.52 -16.75 7.70
CA SER A 7 -10.09 -16.66 9.05
C SER A 7 -9.22 -17.37 10.09
N THR A 8 -8.79 -18.59 9.79
CA THR A 8 -8.06 -19.45 10.73
C THR A 8 -6.56 -19.49 10.44
N SER A 9 -6.16 -19.26 9.20
CA SER A 9 -4.77 -19.36 8.78
C SER A 9 -4.44 -18.36 7.69
N SER A 10 -3.15 -18.05 7.58
CA SER A 10 -2.58 -17.34 6.45
C SER A 10 -1.55 -18.20 5.73
N ILE A 11 -1.45 -18.01 4.42
CA ILE A 11 -0.55 -18.73 3.53
C ILE A 11 0.26 -17.71 2.75
N LEU A 12 1.58 -17.84 2.78
CA LEU A 12 2.49 -17.02 1.97
C LEU A 12 3.39 -17.93 1.13
N VAL A 13 3.35 -17.76 -0.18
CA VAL A 13 4.12 -18.55 -1.14
C VAL A 13 5.06 -17.64 -1.92
N GLY A 14 6.35 -17.96 -1.87
CA GLY A 14 7.39 -17.34 -2.67
C GLY A 14 7.82 -18.28 -3.80
N GLY A 15 7.82 -17.79 -5.03
CA GLY A 15 8.35 -18.48 -6.20
C GLY A 15 9.45 -17.63 -6.83
N PHE A 16 10.70 -18.09 -6.78
CA PHE A 16 11.88 -17.40 -7.26
C PHE A 16 12.67 -18.32 -8.19
N GLY A 17 12.45 -18.19 -9.50
CA GLY A 17 12.97 -19.18 -10.46
C GLY A 17 12.29 -20.54 -10.25
N ASP A 18 13.10 -21.59 -10.10
CA ASP A 18 12.60 -22.95 -9.84
C ASP A 18 12.33 -23.22 -8.34
N ASP A 19 12.75 -22.30 -7.46
CA ASP A 19 12.56 -22.43 -6.02
C ASP A 19 11.17 -21.94 -5.60
N VAL A 20 10.39 -22.85 -4.99
CA VAL A 20 9.09 -22.54 -4.39
C VAL A 20 9.15 -22.84 -2.90
N SER A 21 8.86 -21.84 -2.08
CA SER A 21 8.73 -21.96 -0.63
C SER A 21 7.32 -21.55 -0.21
N THR A 22 6.70 -22.38 0.62
CA THR A 22 5.35 -22.16 1.14
C THR A 22 5.40 -22.10 2.65
N ARG A 23 4.87 -21.03 3.21
CA ARG A 23 4.63 -20.87 4.63
C ARG A 23 3.14 -20.91 4.90
N ILE A 24 2.75 -21.69 5.91
CA ILE A 24 1.38 -21.78 6.40
C ILE A 24 1.42 -21.51 7.89
N SER A 25 0.60 -20.59 8.36
CA SER A 25 0.49 -20.23 9.77
C SER A 25 -0.96 -20.28 10.20
N THR A 26 -1.28 -21.20 11.12
CA THR A 26 -2.62 -21.35 11.69
C THR A 26 -2.92 -20.36 12.82
N ARG A 27 -1.99 -19.44 13.07
CA ARG A 27 -2.08 -18.44 14.14
C ARG A 27 -2.20 -17.01 13.61
N SER A 28 -2.19 -16.81 12.29
CA SER A 28 -2.20 -15.47 11.67
C SER A 28 -3.43 -15.17 10.82
N GLY A 29 -4.49 -15.97 10.97
CA GLY A 29 -5.79 -15.65 10.38
C GLY A 29 -6.48 -14.50 11.10
N LEU A 30 -7.27 -13.72 10.36
CA LEU A 30 -7.97 -12.52 10.85
C LEU A 30 -9.37 -12.79 11.42
N GLY A 31 -9.80 -14.04 11.44
CA GLY A 31 -11.12 -14.46 11.91
C GLY A 31 -11.01 -15.21 13.23
N GLN A 32 -11.23 -16.52 13.16
CA GLN A 32 -11.10 -17.44 14.30
C GLN A 32 -9.76 -17.34 15.02
N SER A 33 -8.68 -17.09 14.28
CA SER A 33 -7.32 -17.00 14.84
C SER A 33 -6.91 -15.59 15.24
N ALA A 34 -7.78 -14.58 15.13
CA ALA A 34 -7.43 -13.20 15.47
C ALA A 34 -6.89 -13.02 16.92
N PRO A 35 -7.43 -13.71 17.95
CA PRO A 35 -6.85 -13.65 19.30
C PRO A 35 -5.45 -14.27 19.38
N LEU A 36 -5.19 -15.33 18.62
CA LEU A 36 -3.86 -15.98 18.57
C LEU A 36 -2.85 -15.11 17.83
N LEU A 37 -3.30 -14.40 16.79
CA LEU A 37 -2.50 -13.40 16.09
C LEU A 37 -2.15 -12.24 17.04
N LEU A 38 -3.13 -11.74 17.79
CA LEU A 38 -2.90 -10.68 18.79
C LEU A 38 -1.91 -11.13 19.87
N GLU A 39 -2.00 -12.37 20.34
CA GLU A 39 -1.05 -12.95 21.29
C GLU A 39 0.38 -12.98 20.74
N LEU A 40 0.55 -13.27 19.44
CA LEU A 40 1.85 -13.31 18.78
C LEU A 40 2.46 -11.91 18.55
N LEU A 41 1.63 -10.96 18.14
CA LEU A 41 2.06 -9.60 17.78
C LEU A 41 2.23 -8.68 18.98
N GLY A 42 1.37 -8.85 19.99
CA GLY A 42 1.13 -7.85 21.03
C GLY A 42 0.21 -6.72 20.55
N GLU A 43 -0.48 -6.08 21.50
CA GLU A 43 -1.40 -4.96 21.20
C GLU A 43 -0.68 -3.74 20.61
N GLU A 44 0.57 -3.51 21.00
CA GLU A 44 1.35 -2.36 20.54
C GLU A 44 1.57 -2.39 19.01
N ALA A 45 1.87 -3.56 18.45
CA ALA A 45 2.05 -3.72 17.01
C ALA A 45 0.77 -3.34 16.23
N VAL A 46 -0.39 -3.75 16.73
CA VAL A 46 -1.69 -3.38 16.13
C VAL A 46 -1.97 -1.88 16.36
N ALA A 47 -1.70 -1.36 17.56
CA ALA A 47 -1.91 0.06 17.90
C ALA A 47 -1.05 1.02 17.06
N ASN A 48 0.13 0.57 16.59
CA ASN A 48 1.01 1.33 15.70
C ASN A 48 0.42 1.57 14.30
N TRP A 49 -0.73 0.98 13.98
CA TRP A 49 -1.49 1.27 12.77
C TRP A 49 -2.78 2.03 13.01
N LEU A 50 -3.12 2.33 14.27
CA LEU A 50 -4.37 3.02 14.58
C LEU A 50 -4.16 4.53 14.52
N PRO A 51 -5.02 5.28 13.80
CA PRO A 51 -5.01 6.74 13.81
C PRO A 51 -5.65 7.33 15.07
N PHE A 52 -5.86 6.52 16.11
CA PHE A 52 -6.51 6.91 17.34
C PHE A 52 -5.92 6.16 18.52
N VAL A 53 -6.17 6.67 19.72
CA VAL A 53 -5.90 5.96 20.96
C VAL A 53 -7.01 4.91 21.16
N PRO A 54 -6.67 3.61 21.20
CA PRO A 54 -7.65 2.58 21.49
C PRO A 54 -8.13 2.69 22.94
N ALA A 55 -9.42 2.46 23.17
CA ALA A 55 -9.96 2.34 24.52
C ALA A 55 -9.41 1.07 25.20
N GLN A 56 -9.56 1.00 26.53
CA GLN A 56 -9.13 -0.17 27.28
C GLN A 56 -9.73 -1.45 26.70
N ALA A 57 -8.87 -2.42 26.38
CA ALA A 57 -9.22 -3.71 25.79
C ALA A 57 -9.94 -3.63 24.42
N GLU A 58 -9.96 -2.49 23.72
CA GLU A 58 -10.66 -2.37 22.43
C GLU A 58 -10.06 -3.31 21.36
N ILE A 59 -8.73 -3.38 21.26
CA ILE A 59 -8.03 -4.27 20.33
C ILE A 59 -8.34 -5.74 20.66
N GLN A 60 -8.28 -6.10 21.96
CA GLN A 60 -8.63 -7.44 22.43
C GLN A 60 -10.08 -7.80 22.13
N ASN A 61 -11.01 -6.90 22.42
CA ASN A 61 -12.44 -7.09 22.19
C ASN A 61 -12.74 -7.25 20.70
N TYR A 62 -12.08 -6.48 19.84
CA TYR A 62 -12.21 -6.62 18.40
C TYR A 62 -11.76 -8.03 17.95
N ALA A 63 -10.57 -8.48 18.37
CA ALA A 63 -10.07 -9.82 18.04
C ALA A 63 -10.99 -10.95 18.57
N LEU A 64 -11.48 -10.84 19.80
CA LEU A 64 -12.40 -11.81 20.40
C LEU A 64 -13.73 -11.86 19.66
N ASN A 65 -14.32 -10.69 19.35
CA ASN A 65 -15.56 -10.62 18.57
C ASN A 65 -15.39 -11.25 17.19
N LYS A 66 -14.26 -10.98 16.53
CA LYS A 66 -13.92 -11.52 15.23
C LYS A 66 -13.73 -13.05 15.27
N SER A 67 -13.21 -13.59 16.38
CA SER A 67 -13.11 -15.05 16.57
C SER A 67 -14.46 -15.76 16.66
N ILE A 68 -15.45 -15.10 17.27
CA ILE A 68 -16.82 -15.63 17.43
C ILE A 68 -17.63 -15.43 16.15
N ARG A 69 -17.38 -14.34 15.42
CA ARG A 69 -18.09 -13.95 14.19
C ARG A 69 -17.10 -13.68 13.05
N PRO A 70 -16.40 -14.71 12.53
CA PRO A 70 -15.32 -14.52 11.56
C PRO A 70 -15.75 -13.87 10.24
N ALA A 71 -17.04 -13.99 9.89
CA ALA A 71 -17.61 -13.39 8.69
C ALA A 71 -18.12 -11.95 8.91
N SER A 72 -18.02 -11.38 10.12
CA SER A 72 -18.43 -9.99 10.34
C SER A 72 -17.51 -9.05 9.58
N ILE A 73 -18.08 -8.04 8.93
CA ILE A 73 -17.34 -6.94 8.30
C ILE A 73 -17.26 -5.73 9.25
N PRO A 74 -16.32 -4.79 9.04
CA PRO A 74 -16.33 -3.52 9.76
C PRO A 74 -17.65 -2.77 9.57
N ILE A 75 -18.24 -2.30 10.66
CA ILE A 75 -19.48 -1.50 10.62
C ILE A 75 -19.24 -0.04 11.01
N SER A 76 -18.04 0.28 11.51
CA SER A 76 -17.62 1.62 11.89
C SER A 76 -16.23 1.92 11.34
N LEU A 77 -15.88 3.21 11.29
CA LEU A 77 -14.53 3.63 10.88
C LEU A 77 -13.43 3.09 11.82
N ARG A 78 -13.72 2.97 13.13
CA ARG A 78 -12.77 2.38 14.09
C ARG A 78 -12.54 0.91 13.80
N ASP A 79 -13.61 0.14 13.56
CA ASP A 79 -13.51 -1.27 13.18
C ASP A 79 -12.72 -1.44 11.89
N PHE A 80 -12.89 -0.53 10.93
CA PHE A 80 -12.16 -0.56 9.67
C PHE A 80 -10.65 -0.42 9.92
N TYR A 81 -10.22 0.59 10.69
CA TYR A 81 -8.80 0.74 11.02
C TYR A 81 -8.24 -0.42 11.84
N LEU A 82 -9.03 -1.00 12.75
CA LEU A 82 -8.64 -2.21 13.48
C LEU A 82 -8.44 -3.40 12.52
N GLU A 83 -9.39 -3.66 11.62
CA GLU A 83 -9.29 -4.76 10.65
C GLU A 83 -8.04 -4.61 9.78
N MET A 84 -7.80 -3.40 9.27
CA MET A 84 -6.63 -3.11 8.43
C MET A 84 -5.33 -3.19 9.23
N ALA A 85 -5.30 -2.80 10.50
CA ALA A 85 -4.14 -2.94 11.37
C ALA A 85 -3.77 -4.42 11.57
N PHE A 86 -4.74 -5.27 11.89
CA PHE A 86 -4.52 -6.72 11.99
C PHE A 86 -4.03 -7.33 10.68
N LEU A 87 -4.63 -6.95 9.55
CA LEU A 87 -4.23 -7.43 8.22
C LEU A 87 -2.77 -7.07 7.89
N ARG A 88 -2.39 -5.80 8.10
CA ARG A 88 -1.04 -5.32 7.84
C ARG A 88 0.00 -6.04 8.68
N GLU A 89 -0.26 -6.18 9.99
CA GLU A 89 0.66 -6.87 10.88
C GLU A 89 0.74 -8.38 10.61
N ALA A 90 -0.37 -9.03 10.25
CA ALA A 90 -0.36 -10.42 9.80
C ALA A 90 0.55 -10.60 8.57
N LEU A 91 0.37 -9.75 7.54
CA LEU A 91 1.18 -9.80 6.33
C LEU A 91 2.66 -9.48 6.59
N ARG A 92 2.96 -8.49 7.45
CA ARG A 92 4.33 -8.14 7.83
C ARG A 92 5.02 -9.28 8.56
N MET A 93 4.33 -9.88 9.52
CA MET A 93 4.84 -11.03 10.26
C MET A 93 5.13 -12.19 9.31
N GLU A 94 4.16 -12.60 8.49
CA GLU A 94 4.36 -13.72 7.55
C GLU A 94 5.46 -13.44 6.54
N THR A 95 5.59 -12.21 6.06
CA THR A 95 6.69 -11.79 5.17
C THR A 95 8.03 -11.92 5.87
N ARG A 96 8.19 -11.30 7.05
CA ARG A 96 9.45 -11.36 7.83
C ARG A 96 9.88 -12.80 8.11
N GLU A 97 8.92 -13.65 8.46
CA GLU A 97 9.12 -15.07 8.74
C GLU A 97 9.24 -15.95 7.47
N SER A 98 9.19 -15.38 6.27
CA SER A 98 9.41 -16.09 5.01
C SER A 98 10.70 -15.67 4.31
N LEU A 99 11.14 -14.41 4.50
CA LEU A 99 12.36 -13.86 3.89
C LEU A 99 13.64 -14.66 4.18
N TYR A 100 13.73 -15.43 5.27
CA TYR A 100 14.91 -16.25 5.52
C TYR A 100 14.97 -17.52 4.66
N GLN A 101 13.86 -17.90 4.01
CA GLN A 101 13.76 -19.11 3.19
C GLN A 101 13.87 -18.82 1.69
N TRP A 102 13.73 -17.56 1.29
CA TRP A 102 13.65 -17.19 -0.12
C TRP A 102 15.03 -16.83 -0.69
N PRO A 103 15.41 -17.38 -1.85
CA PRO A 103 16.68 -17.04 -2.48
C PRO A 103 16.77 -15.54 -2.80
N GLY A 104 17.89 -14.92 -2.44
CA GLY A 104 18.15 -13.51 -2.75
C GLY A 104 17.39 -12.50 -1.88
N THR A 105 16.73 -12.96 -0.81
CA THR A 105 16.13 -12.08 0.20
C THR A 105 16.95 -12.05 1.48
N GLU A 106 16.79 -10.97 2.25
CA GLU A 106 17.46 -10.80 3.54
C GLU A 106 16.41 -10.45 4.61
N ALA A 107 16.55 -11.06 5.79
CA ALA A 107 15.67 -10.78 6.91
C ALA A 107 15.71 -9.29 7.28
N GLY A 108 14.53 -8.68 7.48
CA GLY A 108 14.40 -7.27 7.83
C GLY A 108 14.57 -6.29 6.66
N LYS A 109 14.74 -6.76 5.42
CA LYS A 109 14.67 -5.91 4.22
C LYS A 109 13.33 -6.10 3.50
N ALA A 110 12.95 -5.10 2.71
CA ALA A 110 11.80 -5.15 1.82
C ALA A 110 11.93 -6.29 0.80
N LEU A 111 10.79 -6.74 0.28
CA LEU A 111 10.79 -7.75 -0.77
C LEU A 111 11.46 -7.22 -2.04
N PRO A 112 12.29 -8.02 -2.72
CA PRO A 112 12.86 -7.64 -4.01
C PRO A 112 11.74 -7.48 -5.06
N ALA A 113 12.12 -7.00 -6.24
CA ALA A 113 11.17 -6.87 -7.33
C ALA A 113 10.60 -8.25 -7.71
N VAL A 114 9.29 -8.39 -7.58
CA VAL A 114 8.54 -9.59 -7.94
C VAL A 114 7.66 -9.28 -9.14
N ALA A 115 7.69 -10.13 -10.17
CA ALA A 115 6.97 -9.87 -11.41
C ALA A 115 5.45 -9.85 -11.19
N ALA A 116 4.95 -10.75 -10.35
CA ALA A 116 3.53 -10.89 -10.08
C ALA A 116 3.24 -11.26 -8.62
N MET A 117 2.10 -10.79 -8.14
CA MET A 117 1.55 -11.10 -6.84
C MET A 117 0.06 -11.42 -6.96
N VAL A 118 -0.36 -12.51 -6.33
CA VAL A 118 -1.77 -12.87 -6.16
C VAL A 118 -2.13 -12.73 -4.69
N ILE A 119 -3.18 -11.96 -4.39
CA ILE A 119 -3.70 -11.79 -3.03
C ILE A 119 -5.05 -12.50 -2.89
N SER A 120 -5.30 -13.13 -1.76
CA SER A 120 -6.55 -13.81 -1.44
C SER A 120 -6.95 -13.56 0.03
N GLY A 121 -8.11 -14.09 0.42
CA GLY A 121 -8.72 -13.86 1.72
C GLY A 121 -9.60 -12.61 1.73
N GLY A 122 -10.77 -12.69 2.39
CA GLY A 122 -11.81 -11.66 2.26
C GLY A 122 -11.38 -10.24 2.66
N ALA A 123 -10.54 -10.11 3.69
CA ALA A 123 -10.07 -8.81 4.16
C ALA A 123 -9.06 -8.14 3.19
N LEU A 124 -8.40 -8.92 2.33
CA LEU A 124 -7.34 -8.44 1.44
C LEU A 124 -7.76 -8.42 -0.03
N ALA A 125 -8.55 -9.40 -0.49
CA ALA A 125 -8.97 -9.54 -1.88
C ALA A 125 -10.40 -9.05 -2.16
N ASN A 126 -11.16 -8.63 -1.13
CA ASN A 126 -12.54 -8.16 -1.28
C ASN A 126 -12.78 -6.82 -0.53
N THR A 127 -11.86 -5.86 -0.68
CA THR A 127 -11.94 -4.55 -0.02
C THR A 127 -12.94 -3.59 -0.65
N GLY A 128 -13.59 -3.96 -1.76
CA GLY A 128 -14.49 -3.10 -2.54
C GLY A 128 -13.79 -2.06 -3.42
N ASN A 129 -12.48 -1.85 -3.23
CA ASN A 129 -11.66 -0.96 -4.07
C ASN A 129 -10.29 -1.63 -4.38
N PRO A 130 -9.92 -1.80 -5.66
CA PRO A 130 -8.69 -2.51 -6.04
C PRO A 130 -7.42 -1.80 -5.56
N PHE A 131 -7.40 -0.47 -5.53
CA PHE A 131 -6.24 0.30 -5.06
C PHE A 131 -6.05 0.19 -3.55
N LEU A 132 -7.15 0.09 -2.79
CA LEU A 132 -7.07 -0.21 -1.36
C LEU A 132 -6.45 -1.59 -1.12
N SER A 133 -6.86 -2.61 -1.88
CA SER A 133 -6.25 -3.95 -1.82
C SER A 133 -4.75 -3.91 -2.14
N MET A 134 -4.36 -3.17 -3.19
CA MET A 134 -2.95 -2.99 -3.57
C MET A 134 -2.14 -2.26 -2.50
N MET A 135 -2.70 -1.21 -1.88
CA MET A 135 -2.06 -0.48 -0.79
C MET A 135 -1.83 -1.38 0.43
N LEU A 136 -2.83 -2.15 0.85
CA LEU A 136 -2.71 -3.06 2.00
C LEU A 136 -1.69 -4.18 1.75
N ALA A 137 -1.67 -4.73 0.54
CA ALA A 137 -0.64 -5.67 0.13
C ALA A 137 0.75 -5.01 0.16
N ALA A 138 0.89 -3.77 -0.29
CA ALA A 138 2.14 -3.03 -0.25
C ALA A 138 2.60 -2.74 1.20
N ASP A 139 1.69 -2.39 2.10
CA ASP A 139 1.97 -2.11 3.52
C ASP A 139 2.51 -3.35 4.25
N GLY A 140 1.93 -4.50 3.93
CA GLY A 140 2.21 -5.79 4.56
C GLY A 140 3.43 -6.50 3.98
N LEU A 141 3.46 -6.64 2.66
CA LEU A 141 4.45 -7.44 1.94
C LEU A 141 5.68 -6.61 1.53
N GLN A 142 5.54 -5.28 1.43
CA GLN A 142 6.63 -4.36 1.10
C GLN A 142 7.43 -4.74 -0.17
N PRO A 143 6.79 -4.99 -1.33
CA PRO A 143 7.52 -5.21 -2.58
C PRO A 143 8.27 -3.95 -3.02
N THR A 144 9.34 -4.15 -3.79
CA THR A 144 10.10 -3.11 -4.49
C THR A 144 9.86 -3.21 -5.99
N GLY A 145 10.10 -2.14 -6.75
CA GLY A 145 10.00 -2.19 -8.21
C GLY A 145 8.57 -2.29 -8.76
N VAL A 146 8.41 -3.02 -9.87
CA VAL A 146 7.14 -3.13 -10.61
C VAL A 146 6.54 -4.51 -10.41
N THR A 147 5.34 -4.57 -9.86
CA THR A 147 4.62 -5.81 -9.55
C THR A 147 3.24 -5.79 -10.20
N LYS A 148 2.93 -6.82 -10.99
CA LYS A 148 1.56 -7.05 -11.47
C LYS A 148 0.73 -7.69 -10.36
N MET A 149 -0.43 -7.13 -10.06
CA MET A 149 -1.26 -7.51 -8.91
C MET A 149 -2.56 -8.18 -9.38
N TYR A 150 -2.91 -9.31 -8.76
CA TYR A 150 -4.16 -10.02 -8.98
C TYR A 150 -4.85 -10.30 -7.65
N ALA A 151 -6.18 -10.24 -7.61
CA ALA A 151 -6.98 -10.72 -6.51
C ALA A 151 -7.61 -12.08 -6.85
N ASP A 152 -7.64 -12.97 -5.88
CA ASP A 152 -8.45 -14.18 -5.86
C ASP A 152 -9.57 -14.02 -4.83
N PRO A 153 -10.66 -13.30 -5.18
CA PRO A 153 -11.74 -13.02 -4.23
C PRO A 153 -12.59 -14.25 -3.90
N TYR A 154 -12.47 -15.33 -4.68
CA TYR A 154 -13.28 -16.54 -4.55
C TYR A 154 -12.46 -17.76 -4.07
N ALA A 155 -11.20 -17.56 -3.68
CA ALA A 155 -10.28 -18.59 -3.21
C ALA A 155 -10.04 -19.75 -4.22
N PHE A 156 -10.07 -19.44 -5.52
CA PHE A 156 -9.79 -20.39 -6.61
C PHE A 156 -8.34 -20.89 -6.63
N ALA A 157 -7.41 -20.17 -5.99
CA ALA A 157 -6.00 -20.55 -5.86
C ALA A 157 -5.84 -21.99 -5.34
N SER A 158 -6.67 -22.37 -4.37
CA SER A 158 -6.69 -23.72 -3.80
C SER A 158 -7.13 -24.81 -4.79
N VAL A 159 -7.93 -24.45 -5.79
CA VAL A 159 -8.55 -25.37 -6.76
C VAL A 159 -7.70 -25.48 -8.05
N PHE A 160 -6.89 -24.46 -8.38
CA PHE A 160 -6.01 -24.52 -9.56
C PHE A 160 -5.02 -25.68 -9.50
N ALA A 161 -4.46 -25.99 -8.32
CA ALA A 161 -3.44 -27.03 -8.19
C ALA A 161 -3.93 -28.44 -8.58
N PRO A 162 -5.07 -28.95 -8.07
CA PRO A 162 -5.57 -30.25 -8.51
C PRO A 162 -6.05 -30.24 -9.96
N ILE A 163 -6.72 -29.17 -10.43
CA ILE A 163 -7.17 -29.07 -11.83
C ILE A 163 -5.97 -29.08 -12.77
N GLY A 164 -4.94 -28.28 -12.51
CA GLY A 164 -3.75 -28.18 -13.36
C GLY A 164 -2.97 -29.48 -13.49
N ARG A 165 -3.11 -30.43 -12.55
CA ARG A 165 -2.51 -31.77 -12.66
C ARG A 165 -3.31 -32.72 -13.54
N ILE A 166 -4.63 -32.56 -13.59
CA ILE A 166 -5.55 -33.46 -14.31
C ILE A 166 -5.82 -32.93 -15.72
N ASN A 167 -6.06 -31.63 -15.83
CA ASN A 167 -6.41 -30.91 -17.06
C ASN A 167 -5.80 -29.49 -17.01
N PRO A 168 -4.54 -29.32 -17.43
CA PRO A 168 -3.87 -28.03 -17.50
C PRO A 168 -4.65 -26.99 -18.30
N GLU A 169 -5.28 -27.39 -19.41
CA GLU A 169 -6.05 -26.49 -20.27
C GLU A 169 -7.26 -25.90 -19.54
N ALA A 170 -7.96 -26.71 -18.74
CA ALA A 170 -9.06 -26.23 -17.90
C ALA A 170 -8.59 -25.24 -16.82
N ALA A 171 -7.38 -25.44 -16.26
CA ALA A 171 -6.80 -24.48 -15.32
C ALA A 171 -6.51 -23.13 -15.98
N VAL A 172 -5.95 -23.14 -17.20
CA VAL A 172 -5.73 -21.93 -18.00
C VAL A 172 -7.06 -21.25 -18.33
N GLN A 173 -8.06 -22.00 -18.79
CA GLN A 173 -9.39 -21.47 -19.08
C GLN A 173 -10.05 -20.82 -17.87
N LEU A 174 -9.86 -21.38 -16.67
CA LEU A 174 -10.38 -20.81 -15.44
C LEU A 174 -9.70 -19.47 -15.12
N VAL A 175 -8.37 -19.38 -15.26
CA VAL A 175 -7.64 -18.10 -15.13
C VAL A 175 -8.15 -17.09 -16.15
N ASP A 176 -8.24 -17.47 -17.42
CA ASP A 176 -8.70 -16.60 -18.52
C ASP A 176 -10.17 -16.17 -18.38
N SER A 177 -10.99 -16.94 -17.66
CA SER A 177 -12.38 -16.61 -17.37
C SER A 177 -12.56 -15.49 -16.34
N GLY A 178 -11.47 -14.99 -15.77
CA GLY A 178 -11.49 -13.97 -14.71
C GLY A 178 -11.59 -14.54 -13.31
N ALA A 179 -11.20 -15.80 -13.09
CA ALA A 179 -11.12 -16.37 -11.73
C ALA A 179 -10.11 -15.62 -10.85
N LEU A 180 -9.07 -15.06 -11.47
CA LEU A 180 -8.21 -14.05 -10.87
C LEU A 180 -8.58 -12.68 -11.45
N VAL A 181 -8.92 -11.74 -10.58
CA VAL A 181 -9.25 -10.37 -10.96
C VAL A 181 -7.94 -9.60 -11.11
N ASP A 182 -7.73 -9.00 -12.27
CA ASP A 182 -6.59 -8.10 -12.49
C ASP A 182 -6.78 -6.78 -11.74
N LEU A 183 -5.96 -6.54 -10.71
CA LEU A 183 -6.03 -5.30 -9.93
C LEU A 183 -5.26 -4.15 -10.57
N GLY A 184 -4.24 -4.47 -11.38
CA GLY A 184 -3.36 -3.47 -11.96
C GLY A 184 -1.89 -3.66 -11.64
N THR A 185 -1.14 -2.57 -11.75
CA THR A 185 0.32 -2.56 -11.56
C THR A 185 0.70 -1.72 -10.36
N LEU A 186 1.36 -2.33 -9.38
CA LEU A 186 1.98 -1.65 -8.25
C LEU A 186 3.42 -1.27 -8.60
N ILE A 187 3.77 0.00 -8.49
CA ILE A 187 5.12 0.53 -8.69
C ILE A 187 5.61 1.06 -7.36
N SER A 188 6.48 0.32 -6.67
CA SER A 188 7.06 0.73 -5.39
C SER A 188 8.41 1.40 -5.60
N ILE A 189 8.57 2.61 -5.06
CA ILE A 189 9.83 3.36 -5.05
C ILE A 189 10.59 3.04 -3.77
N ASP A 190 11.83 2.61 -3.96
CA ASP A 190 12.73 2.15 -2.92
C ASP A 190 13.51 3.32 -2.28
N GLY A 191 14.03 3.08 -1.08
CA GLY A 191 14.86 4.02 -0.34
C GLY A 191 14.09 4.83 0.69
N TYR A 192 14.82 5.69 1.41
CA TYR A 192 14.27 6.53 2.47
C TYR A 192 13.55 7.74 1.88
N ALA A 193 12.22 7.73 1.93
CA ALA A 193 11.38 8.82 1.44
C ALA A 193 11.21 9.89 2.53
N VAL A 194 11.82 11.06 2.31
CA VAL A 194 11.51 12.24 3.12
C VAL A 194 10.12 12.75 2.70
N PRO A 195 9.16 12.90 3.63
CA PRO A 195 7.84 13.42 3.31
C PRO A 195 7.91 14.75 2.53
N ASP A 196 6.98 14.91 1.59
CA ASP A 196 6.80 16.12 0.77
C ASP A 196 7.98 16.53 -0.14
N ARG A 197 9.10 15.78 -0.14
CA ARG A 197 10.24 15.99 -1.05
C ARG A 197 10.08 15.19 -2.33
N THR A 198 10.41 15.76 -3.48
CA THR A 198 10.32 15.05 -4.77
C THR A 198 11.25 13.82 -4.81
N VAL A 199 10.66 12.63 -4.96
CA VAL A 199 11.38 11.36 -5.08
C VAL A 199 11.41 10.82 -6.51
N ALA A 200 10.44 11.23 -7.35
CA ALA A 200 10.41 10.90 -8.76
C ALA A 200 9.72 11.98 -9.61
N ARG A 201 10.15 12.07 -10.87
CA ARG A 201 9.51 12.88 -11.91
C ARG A 201 8.87 11.95 -12.92
N LEU A 202 7.58 12.15 -13.15
CA LEU A 202 6.76 11.35 -14.04
C LEU A 202 6.46 12.15 -15.29
N ARG A 203 6.42 11.45 -16.42
CA ARG A 203 5.78 11.94 -17.64
C ARG A 203 4.77 10.90 -18.07
N ILE A 204 3.52 11.27 -18.00
CA ILE A 204 2.37 10.49 -18.42
C ILE A 204 2.04 10.94 -19.84
N THR A 205 1.97 9.99 -20.77
CA THR A 205 1.54 10.25 -22.15
C THR A 205 0.32 9.40 -22.43
N THR A 206 -0.82 10.03 -22.61
CA THR A 206 -2.11 9.41 -22.87
C THR A 206 -2.21 8.93 -24.33
N SER A 207 -3.26 8.17 -24.64
CA SER A 207 -3.45 7.58 -25.97
C SER A 207 -3.71 8.60 -27.08
N ASP A 208 -4.30 9.76 -26.74
CA ASP A 208 -4.52 10.90 -27.62
C ASP A 208 -3.29 11.83 -27.76
N GLY A 209 -2.21 11.53 -27.03
CA GLY A 209 -0.93 12.21 -27.15
C GLY A 209 -0.72 13.37 -26.19
N GLU A 210 -1.69 13.64 -25.29
CA GLU A 210 -1.52 14.57 -24.18
C GLU A 210 -0.34 14.14 -23.30
N LYS A 211 0.37 15.14 -22.75
CA LYS A 211 1.56 14.91 -21.93
C LYS A 211 1.46 15.69 -20.64
N ILE A 212 1.35 14.95 -19.54
CA ILE A 212 1.31 15.50 -18.20
C ILE A 212 2.64 15.18 -17.54
N ASN A 213 3.31 16.19 -16.99
CA ASN A 213 4.48 15.99 -16.16
C ASN A 213 4.03 16.08 -14.71
N TYR A 214 4.52 15.21 -13.84
CA TYR A 214 4.14 15.24 -12.42
C TYR A 214 5.35 15.01 -11.52
N GLU A 215 5.41 15.72 -10.40
CA GLU A 215 6.42 15.52 -9.36
C GLU A 215 5.83 14.68 -8.23
N LEU A 216 6.28 13.42 -8.13
CA LEU A 216 5.84 12.53 -7.07
C LEU A 216 6.67 12.79 -5.81
N LYS A 217 5.98 13.19 -4.75
CA LYS A 217 6.55 13.48 -3.44
C LYS A 217 6.68 12.21 -2.59
N GLY A 218 7.73 12.16 -1.78
CA GLY A 218 7.97 11.08 -0.83
C GLY A 218 6.89 11.05 0.25
N GLY A 219 6.51 9.87 0.70
CA GLY A 219 5.42 9.69 1.67
C GLY A 219 4.02 9.64 1.08
N HIS A 220 3.86 9.79 -0.24
CA HIS A 220 2.57 9.81 -0.91
C HIS A 220 2.33 8.59 -1.82
N LEU A 221 1.07 8.39 -2.18
CA LEU A 221 0.62 7.45 -3.19
C LEU A 221 0.09 8.21 -4.41
N LEU A 222 0.22 7.62 -5.60
CA LEU A 222 -0.46 8.09 -6.80
C LEU A 222 -1.18 6.92 -7.45
N SER A 223 -2.51 6.93 -7.40
CA SER A 223 -3.33 6.05 -8.22
C SER A 223 -3.66 6.67 -9.57
N LEU A 224 -3.60 5.86 -10.62
CA LEU A 224 -4.03 6.19 -11.98
C LEU A 224 -4.98 5.09 -12.46
N PRO A 225 -6.30 5.28 -12.39
CA PRO A 225 -7.25 4.34 -12.99
C PRO A 225 -7.01 4.22 -14.50
N LEU A 226 -7.36 3.07 -15.09
CA LEU A 226 -7.11 2.80 -16.51
C LEU A 226 -8.32 2.04 -17.10
N PRO A 227 -9.34 2.76 -17.61
CA PRO A 227 -10.52 2.16 -18.21
C PRO A 227 -10.17 1.28 -19.41
N ALA A 228 -10.99 0.27 -19.71
CA ALA A 228 -10.75 -0.73 -20.76
C ALA A 228 -10.27 -0.20 -22.12
N ASN A 229 -10.69 1.01 -22.51
CA ASN A 229 -10.38 1.60 -23.80
C ASN A 229 -9.28 2.66 -23.76
N TYR A 230 -8.61 2.84 -22.62
CA TYR A 230 -7.56 3.83 -22.47
C TYR A 230 -6.19 3.17 -22.53
N SER A 231 -5.16 3.88 -22.97
CA SER A 231 -3.78 3.42 -22.80
C SER A 231 -2.90 4.59 -22.45
N LEU A 232 -1.90 4.36 -21.60
CA LEU A 232 -0.93 5.39 -21.26
C LEU A 232 0.48 4.84 -21.30
N THR A 233 1.42 5.72 -21.60
CA THR A 233 2.85 5.49 -21.46
C THR A 233 3.34 6.30 -20.28
N LEU A 234 3.82 5.62 -19.25
CA LEU A 234 4.39 6.20 -18.06
C LEU A 234 5.92 6.14 -18.13
N GLN A 235 6.55 7.30 -18.10
CA GLN A 235 7.99 7.44 -17.92
C GLN A 235 8.27 7.92 -16.50
N ILE A 236 9.09 7.19 -15.75
CA ILE A 236 9.46 7.55 -14.38
C ILE A 236 10.96 7.74 -14.32
N ARG A 237 11.40 8.85 -13.72
CA ARG A 237 12.81 9.08 -13.35
C ARG A 237 12.87 9.38 -11.86
N THR A 238 13.57 8.54 -11.10
CA THR A 238 13.78 8.76 -9.67
C THR A 238 14.82 9.86 -9.43
N VAL A 239 14.74 10.50 -8.27
CA VAL A 239 15.65 11.55 -7.80
C VAL A 239 16.59 10.96 -6.75
N GLY A 240 17.85 11.42 -6.70
CA GLY A 240 18.82 11.00 -5.69
C GLY A 240 19.06 9.49 -5.60
N ALA A 241 18.98 8.94 -4.39
CA ALA A 241 19.24 7.53 -4.10
C ALA A 241 18.03 6.60 -4.37
N HIS A 242 16.86 7.16 -4.68
CA HIS A 242 15.65 6.37 -4.92
C HIS A 242 15.77 5.47 -6.15
N ARG A 243 15.15 4.28 -6.09
CA ARG A 243 15.16 3.29 -7.17
C ARG A 243 13.77 2.68 -7.34
N ILE A 244 13.56 2.03 -8.48
CA ILE A 244 12.39 1.19 -8.75
C ILE A 244 12.96 -0.18 -9.12
N GLY A 245 13.05 -1.08 -8.13
CA GLY A 245 13.64 -2.42 -8.33
C GLY A 245 15.09 -2.33 -8.83
N GLY A 246 15.86 -1.41 -8.25
CA GLY A 246 17.26 -1.15 -8.63
C GLY A 246 17.47 -0.21 -9.83
N LYS A 247 16.41 0.23 -10.53
CA LYS A 247 16.51 1.16 -11.68
C LYS A 247 16.21 2.60 -11.29
N SER A 248 16.92 3.57 -11.87
CA SER A 248 16.66 5.01 -11.67
C SER A 248 15.74 5.63 -12.73
N ARG A 249 15.49 4.89 -13.81
CA ARG A 249 14.58 5.29 -14.89
C ARG A 249 13.86 4.07 -15.41
N MET A 250 12.58 4.23 -15.72
CA MET A 250 11.81 3.23 -16.45
C MET A 250 10.79 3.88 -17.39
N LYS A 251 10.36 3.10 -18.37
CA LYS A 251 9.25 3.40 -19.26
C LYS A 251 8.35 2.16 -19.30
N ILE A 252 7.07 2.33 -19.05
CA ILE A 252 6.07 1.28 -19.16
C ILE A 252 4.89 1.81 -19.97
N THR A 253 4.36 0.98 -20.85
CA THR A 253 3.11 1.26 -21.57
C THR A 253 2.07 0.30 -21.04
N LEU A 254 0.93 0.83 -20.66
CA LEU A 254 -0.15 0.09 -20.03
C LEU A 254 -1.40 0.28 -20.87
N SER A 255 -2.08 -0.84 -21.11
CA SER A 255 -3.34 -0.89 -21.83
C SER A 255 -4.47 -1.04 -20.81
N GLY A 256 -5.57 -0.38 -21.10
CA GLY A 256 -6.77 -0.31 -20.27
C GLY A 256 -7.41 -1.66 -20.05
N GLY A 257 -8.16 -1.78 -18.95
CA GLY A 257 -8.90 -3.00 -18.62
C GLY A 257 -8.04 -4.07 -17.91
N ALA A 258 -6.74 -3.80 -17.75
CA ALA A 258 -5.79 -4.60 -16.99
C ALA A 258 -5.61 -4.08 -15.55
N GLY A 259 -6.64 -3.46 -14.96
CA GLY A 259 -6.54 -2.70 -13.71
C GLY A 259 -5.76 -1.38 -13.84
N GLY A 260 -5.72 -0.60 -12.75
CA GLY A 260 -5.05 0.71 -12.71
C GLY A 260 -3.56 0.63 -12.37
N ILE A 261 -2.95 1.79 -12.06
CA ILE A 261 -1.58 1.88 -11.54
C ILE A 261 -1.63 2.44 -10.14
N LEU A 262 -0.95 1.82 -9.19
CA LEU A 262 -0.64 2.44 -7.90
C LEU A 262 0.86 2.66 -7.82
N ILE A 263 1.30 3.91 -7.72
CA ILE A 263 2.69 4.26 -7.50
C ILE A 263 2.87 4.60 -6.03
N ASP A 264 3.70 3.83 -5.34
CA ASP A 264 3.97 3.97 -3.92
C ASP A 264 5.32 4.65 -3.70
N ALA A 265 5.28 5.91 -3.24
CA ALA A 265 6.45 6.74 -2.92
C ALA A 265 6.71 6.84 -1.41
N ARG A 266 6.09 5.99 -0.58
CA ARG A 266 6.29 5.97 0.87
C ARG A 266 7.64 5.38 1.30
N GLY A 267 8.39 4.82 0.35
CA GLY A 267 9.72 4.25 0.57
C GLY A 267 9.70 2.80 1.02
N ARG A 268 10.90 2.21 1.12
CA ARG A 268 11.11 0.83 1.57
C ARG A 268 12.39 0.74 2.41
N ASN A 269 12.36 0.19 3.63
CA ASN A 269 11.17 -0.30 4.35
C ASN A 269 10.24 0.86 4.74
N PHE A 270 8.94 0.62 4.59
CA PHE A 270 7.89 1.53 5.03
C PHE A 270 7.59 1.26 6.50
N GLU A 271 7.42 2.31 7.30
CA GLU A 271 6.95 2.20 8.68
C GLU A 271 5.80 3.20 8.92
N PRO A 272 4.78 2.82 9.72
CA PRO A 272 3.76 3.77 10.15
C PRO A 272 4.37 4.94 10.91
N ALA A 273 3.70 6.08 10.88
CA ALA A 273 4.13 7.22 11.67
C ALA A 273 4.14 6.91 13.17
N ALA A 274 5.12 7.46 13.88
CA ALA A 274 5.38 7.12 15.27
C ALA A 274 4.26 7.58 16.21
N THR A 275 3.70 8.77 15.95
CA THR A 275 2.67 9.35 16.81
C THR A 275 1.26 9.09 16.28
N VAL A 276 0.28 9.03 17.19
CA VAL A 276 -1.14 8.89 16.83
C VAL A 276 -1.60 10.07 15.97
N ALA A 277 -1.14 11.30 16.27
CA ALA A 277 -1.48 12.50 15.51
C ALA A 277 -1.00 12.41 14.06
N GLU A 278 0.24 11.97 13.83
CA GLU A 278 0.75 11.79 12.47
C GLU A 278 0.02 10.65 11.76
N ARG A 279 -0.32 9.55 12.44
CA ARG A 279 -1.13 8.48 11.84
C ARG A 279 -2.53 8.95 11.49
N ALA A 280 -3.14 9.79 12.31
CA ALA A 280 -4.43 10.42 12.06
C ALA A 280 -4.41 11.34 10.85
N ARG A 281 -3.27 11.94 10.54
CA ARG A 281 -3.05 12.70 9.30
C ARG A 281 -2.81 11.78 8.10
N TRP A 282 -1.87 10.83 8.21
CA TRP A 282 -1.35 10.08 7.07
C TRP A 282 -2.23 8.93 6.62
N LEU A 283 -2.84 8.16 7.55
CA LEU A 283 -3.61 6.98 7.16
C LEU A 283 -4.86 7.31 6.33
N PRO A 284 -5.69 8.32 6.70
CA PRO A 284 -6.80 8.73 5.84
C PRO A 284 -6.32 9.31 4.51
N LEU A 285 -5.22 10.07 4.52
CA LEU A 285 -4.64 10.65 3.31
C LEU A 285 -4.20 9.56 2.33
N TRP A 286 -3.51 8.51 2.79
CA TRP A 286 -3.11 7.41 1.92
C TRP A 286 -4.31 6.64 1.35
N ILE A 287 -5.38 6.47 2.13
CA ILE A 287 -6.62 5.87 1.62
C ILE A 287 -7.19 6.76 0.51
N HIS A 288 -7.30 8.07 0.75
CA HIS A 288 -7.76 9.05 -0.25
C HIS A 288 -6.88 9.01 -1.52
N GLU A 289 -5.55 9.11 -1.38
CA GLU A 289 -4.62 9.13 -2.51
C GLU A 289 -4.67 7.84 -3.35
N ALA A 290 -4.84 6.68 -2.71
CA ALA A 290 -4.94 5.39 -3.36
C ALA A 290 -6.31 5.21 -4.04
N THR A 291 -7.39 5.56 -3.36
CA THR A 291 -8.75 5.16 -3.77
C THR A 291 -9.53 6.25 -4.48
N ASP A 292 -9.10 7.50 -4.38
CA ASP A 292 -9.82 8.72 -4.78
C ASP A 292 -11.12 8.95 -3.98
N GLU A 293 -11.39 8.15 -2.93
CA GLU A 293 -12.52 8.36 -2.02
C GLU A 293 -12.31 9.63 -1.18
N PRO A 294 -13.39 10.32 -0.75
CA PRO A 294 -13.29 11.51 0.09
C PRO A 294 -12.42 11.29 1.33
N LEU A 295 -11.55 12.26 1.62
CA LEU A 295 -10.69 12.21 2.80
C LEU A 295 -11.56 12.17 4.07
N GLN A 296 -11.47 11.06 4.80
CA GLN A 296 -12.22 10.84 6.02
C GLN A 296 -11.40 11.28 7.23
N GLU A 297 -11.64 12.50 7.70
CA GLU A 297 -10.94 13.04 8.88
C GLU A 297 -11.19 12.20 10.14
N ILE A 298 -10.15 12.11 10.97
CA ILE A 298 -10.21 11.42 12.24
C ILE A 298 -10.65 12.41 13.32
N PRO A 299 -11.74 12.12 14.07
CA PRO A 299 -12.21 13.01 15.11
C PRO A 299 -11.12 13.32 16.15
N ALA A 300 -10.99 14.60 16.49
CA ALA A 300 -9.96 15.10 17.42
C ALA A 300 -9.98 14.37 18.77
N GLU A 301 -11.17 14.02 19.25
CA GLU A 301 -11.38 13.29 20.49
C GLU A 301 -10.81 11.86 20.46
N TRP A 302 -10.59 11.28 19.27
CA TRP A 302 -10.00 9.94 19.13
C TRP A 302 -8.47 9.95 19.22
N ILE A 303 -7.83 11.06 18.90
CA ILE A 303 -6.36 11.20 18.88
C ILE A 303 -5.81 11.37 20.32
N GLY A 304 -6.68 11.78 21.26
CA GLY A 304 -6.36 11.97 22.67
C GLY A 304 -5.86 13.39 22.99
N ALA A 305 -6.19 13.89 24.19
CA ALA A 305 -5.95 15.27 24.61
C ALA A 305 -4.46 15.69 24.68
N GLY A 306 -3.52 14.74 24.66
CA GLY A 306 -2.07 14.99 24.68
C GLY A 306 -1.37 14.95 23.32
N ALA A 307 -2.10 14.64 22.24
CA ALA A 307 -1.51 14.50 20.91
C ALA A 307 -1.60 15.77 20.04
N MET A 308 -2.45 16.73 20.45
CA MET A 308 -2.60 18.02 19.75
C MET A 308 -1.57 19.09 20.16
N THR A 309 -0.64 18.80 21.09
CA THR A 309 0.37 19.77 21.54
C THR A 309 1.69 19.72 20.77
N THR A 310 1.67 19.24 19.53
CA THR A 310 2.74 19.55 18.56
C THR A 310 2.16 20.46 17.50
N GLU A 311 1.77 21.67 17.92
CA GLU A 311 1.92 22.81 17.02
C GLU A 311 3.36 22.81 16.51
N ALA A 312 3.49 22.97 15.21
CA ALA A 312 4.75 23.11 14.52
C ALA A 312 5.63 24.18 15.19
N SER A 313 6.58 23.76 16.01
CA SER A 313 7.69 24.59 16.46
C SER A 313 9.02 23.97 15.99
N ALA A 314 9.14 23.86 14.67
CA ALA A 314 10.39 24.27 14.05
C ALA A 314 9.99 25.40 13.11
N GLN A 315 10.03 26.64 13.60
CA GLN A 315 9.98 27.77 12.70
C GLN A 315 11.18 27.62 11.73
N PRO A 316 11.01 27.86 10.42
CA PRO A 316 12.11 27.75 9.46
C PRO A 316 13.32 28.63 9.82
N ALA A 317 13.13 29.65 10.67
CA ALA A 317 14.19 30.49 11.22
C ALA A 317 15.24 29.71 12.04
N ASP A 318 14.86 28.69 12.82
CA ASP A 318 15.78 27.99 13.74
C ASP A 318 16.76 27.06 13.00
N LEU A 319 16.49 26.69 11.74
CA LEU A 319 17.41 25.96 10.87
C LEU A 319 18.20 26.88 9.91
N MET A 320 17.73 28.11 9.68
CA MET A 320 18.37 29.09 8.81
C MET A 320 19.46 29.91 9.51
N GLU A 321 19.40 30.07 10.83
CA GLU A 321 20.43 30.78 11.59
C GLU A 321 21.81 30.08 11.57
N LEU A 322 21.84 28.78 11.26
CA LEU A 322 23.07 28.01 11.03
C LEU A 322 23.64 28.14 9.60
N ALA A 323 22.93 28.81 8.68
CA ALA A 323 23.27 28.84 7.26
C ALA A 323 23.45 30.25 6.66
N GLY A 324 23.07 31.32 7.36
CA GLY A 324 23.40 32.70 6.94
C GLY A 324 22.74 33.15 5.63
N PHE A 325 21.45 32.84 5.44
CA PHE A 325 20.68 33.22 4.24
C PHE A 325 19.53 34.19 4.59
N ASN A 326 19.18 35.07 3.65
CA ASN A 326 18.24 36.18 3.82
C ASN A 326 16.77 35.74 3.56
N ASP A 327 15.82 36.30 4.30
CA ASP A 327 14.40 35.85 4.39
C ASP A 327 13.51 36.15 3.16
N GLU A 328 13.87 37.10 2.28
CA GLU A 328 12.95 37.58 1.23
C GLU A 328 12.88 36.67 -0.01
N ASP A 329 13.95 35.94 -0.35
CA ASP A 329 13.98 35.08 -1.53
C ASP A 329 13.19 33.76 -1.37
N PHE A 330 12.96 33.30 -0.14
CA PHE A 330 12.30 32.02 0.15
C PHE A 330 10.76 32.08 0.17
N MET A 331 10.18 33.24 0.51
CA MET A 331 8.73 33.40 0.52
C MET A 331 8.15 33.39 -0.89
N ASP A 332 8.86 34.01 -1.84
CA ASP A 332 8.48 34.02 -3.25
C ASP A 332 8.64 32.61 -3.86
N GLU A 333 9.77 31.92 -3.62
CA GLU A 333 9.99 30.54 -4.09
C GLU A 333 8.96 29.54 -3.51
N ALA A 334 8.60 29.65 -2.23
CA ALA A 334 7.59 28.77 -1.62
C ALA A 334 6.19 29.03 -2.18
N SER A 335 5.85 30.29 -2.49
CA SER A 335 4.57 30.66 -3.09
C SER A 335 4.46 30.24 -4.56
N GLU A 336 5.55 30.35 -5.32
CA GLU A 336 5.64 29.88 -6.71
C GLU A 336 5.60 28.35 -6.78
N GLN A 337 6.30 27.68 -5.87
CA GLN A 337 6.27 26.22 -5.77
C GLN A 337 4.87 25.71 -5.40
N LYS A 338 4.17 26.39 -4.48
CA LYS A 338 2.80 26.04 -4.11
C LYS A 338 1.82 26.20 -5.28
N LYS A 339 1.87 27.33 -6.00
CA LYS A 339 1.03 27.55 -7.20
C LYS A 339 1.28 26.48 -8.26
N LYS A 340 2.55 26.12 -8.47
CA LYS A 340 2.94 25.09 -9.44
C LYS A 340 2.45 23.69 -9.01
N ASP A 341 2.53 23.39 -7.72
CA ASP A 341 2.00 22.13 -7.17
C ASP A 341 0.46 22.08 -7.31
N ASP A 342 -0.23 23.20 -7.10
CA ASP A 342 -1.68 23.31 -7.27
C ASP A 342 -2.10 23.11 -8.74
N GLU A 343 -1.40 23.74 -9.70
CA GLU A 343 -1.63 23.53 -11.15
C GLU A 343 -1.38 22.07 -11.57
N LEU A 344 -0.32 21.43 -11.06
CA LEU A 344 0.00 20.03 -11.36
C LEU A 344 -1.03 19.06 -10.78
N ASN A 345 -1.60 19.39 -9.61
CA ASN A 345 -2.66 18.61 -9.01
C ASN A 345 -3.99 18.79 -9.77
N GLU A 346 -4.25 19.97 -10.33
CA GLU A 346 -5.41 20.21 -11.19
C GLU A 346 -5.29 19.43 -12.52
N GLU A 347 -4.11 19.41 -13.15
CA GLU A 347 -3.83 18.58 -14.35
C GLU A 347 -3.95 17.08 -14.07
N LEU A 348 -3.56 16.62 -12.87
CA LEU A 348 -3.77 15.22 -12.48
C LEU A 348 -5.23 14.90 -12.18
N GLY A 349 -5.95 15.82 -11.54
CA GLY A 349 -7.38 15.68 -11.27
C GLY A 349 -8.16 15.56 -12.57
N SER A 350 -7.88 16.42 -13.54
CA SER A 350 -8.50 16.33 -14.87
C SER A 350 -8.15 15.03 -15.59
N LEU A 351 -6.91 14.54 -15.45
CA LEU A 351 -6.52 13.22 -15.97
C LEU A 351 -7.30 12.10 -15.29
N ARG A 352 -7.48 12.14 -13.97
CA ARG A 352 -8.26 11.13 -13.24
C ARG A 352 -9.73 11.13 -13.66
N ASP A 353 -10.31 12.30 -13.90
CA ASP A 353 -11.68 12.44 -14.42
C ASP A 353 -11.82 11.91 -15.86
N LEU A 354 -10.73 11.93 -16.64
CA LEU A 354 -10.67 11.37 -18.00
C LEU A 354 -10.44 9.84 -18.02
N LEU A 355 -9.91 9.29 -16.92
CA LEU A 355 -9.57 7.88 -16.71
C LEU A 355 -10.69 7.11 -15.97
#